data_AF-A0A1V8SYN3-F1
#
_entry.id   AF-A0A1V8SYN3-F1
#
_cell.length_a   1.000
_cell.length_b   1.000
_cell.length_c   1.000
_cell.angle_alpha   90.00
_cell.angle_beta   90.00
_cell.angle_gamma   90.00
#
_symmetry.space_group_name_H-M   'P 1'
#
loop_
_entity.id
_entity.type
_entity.pdbx_description
1 polymer ?
#
loop_
_entity_poly.entity_id
_entity_poly.type
_entity_poly.pdbx_seq_one_letter_code
_entity_poly.pdbx_strand_id
1 'polypeptide(L)'
;MQSSLRSFKAIFSIPLPRESRSLYVPLNAGDSSESFDQASEKQRRQSWTTAQKLLWAGVTLSTIAVLTAVIALTIQPSCISQVAQPSPLLHDLEITYHNQLYNGSFLKENVYRGSAGPKTDAAWEALGVNYRAAVVPEAQAEAAGMSRDKVRISPEFGGGYPANVEGLHHLHCLNLLRQSLYYNFEHYQALGKGAFMNPPHIVQKHVTHCLDIVRQQLMCTVDVGLLGQVWYQPPDKQYPEAFVDFNTKHTCRNFDEVREWARVRQVPEEPPRDYLAPPEEGQRIWNEIP
;
A
#
# COMPACT_ATOMS: atom_id res chain seq x y z
N MET A 1 -59.93 -28.05 22.55
CA MET A 1 -60.18 -29.47 22.81
C MET A 1 -59.24 -29.93 23.90
N GLN A 2 -59.81 -30.53 24.95
CA GLN A 2 -59.23 -31.42 25.97
C GLN A 2 -58.05 -30.87 26.80
N SER A 3 -58.33 -30.37 28.02
CA SER A 3 -58.54 -31.11 29.28
C SER A 3 -57.23 -31.74 29.79
N SER A 4 -56.80 -31.40 31.01
CA SER A 4 -56.94 -32.26 32.21
C SER A 4 -55.75 -31.89 33.11
N LEU A 5 -55.76 -31.81 34.44
CA LEU A 5 -56.74 -31.97 35.50
C LEU A 5 -56.14 -31.22 36.71
N ARG A 6 -56.98 -30.47 37.42
CA ARG A 6 -56.71 -29.90 38.74
C ARG A 6 -56.66 -31.03 39.77
N SER A 7 -55.84 -30.91 40.81
CA SER A 7 -56.09 -31.63 42.05
C SER A 7 -55.94 -30.69 43.25
N PHE A 8 -57.07 -30.48 43.90
CA PHE A 8 -57.27 -29.78 45.16
C PHE A 8 -56.85 -30.68 46.32
N LYS A 9 -56.26 -30.09 47.37
CA LYS A 9 -56.60 -30.43 48.76
C LYS A 9 -56.17 -29.30 49.69
N ALA A 10 -57.14 -28.44 50.02
CA ALA A 10 -57.11 -27.60 51.20
C ALA A 10 -57.64 -28.44 52.38
N ILE A 11 -56.96 -28.38 53.53
CA ILE A 11 -57.53 -28.78 54.81
C ILE A 11 -57.35 -27.60 55.76
N PHE A 12 -58.48 -26.99 56.09
CA PHE A 12 -58.67 -26.05 57.18
C PHE A 12 -58.75 -26.83 58.50
N SER A 13 -58.02 -26.38 59.52
CA SER A 13 -58.29 -26.68 60.94
C SER A 13 -57.90 -25.47 61.80
N ILE A 14 -58.88 -24.89 62.50
CA ILE A 14 -58.78 -23.83 63.53
C ILE A 14 -59.91 -24.12 64.55
N PRO A 15 -59.86 -23.78 65.85
CA PRO A 15 -58.79 -23.85 66.87
C PRO A 15 -59.28 -24.56 68.17
N LEU A 16 -58.39 -24.79 69.15
CA LEU A 16 -58.77 -24.86 70.58
C LEU A 16 -57.76 -24.07 71.42
N PRO A 17 -58.19 -23.37 72.48
CA PRO A 17 -57.37 -22.42 73.22
C PRO A 17 -56.49 -23.12 74.25
N ARG A 18 -55.23 -22.72 74.37
CA ARG A 18 -54.37 -23.14 75.49
C ARG A 18 -53.66 -21.95 76.09
N GLU A 19 -54.06 -21.69 77.33
CA GLU A 19 -53.41 -21.00 78.45
C GLU A 19 -52.24 -20.04 78.18
N SER A 20 -52.44 -18.85 78.73
CA SER A 20 -51.46 -17.83 79.05
C SER A 20 -50.17 -18.38 79.69
N ARG A 21 -49.04 -18.15 79.01
CA ARG A 21 -47.74 -18.04 79.66
C ARG A 21 -47.19 -16.64 79.42
N SER A 22 -47.09 -15.89 80.51
CA SER A 22 -46.31 -14.67 80.62
C SER A 22 -44.88 -14.94 80.13
N LEU A 23 -44.50 -14.33 79.01
CA LEU A 23 -43.09 -14.18 78.62
C LEU A 23 -42.66 -12.80 79.08
N TYR A 24 -41.91 -12.77 80.18
CA TYR A 24 -41.02 -11.67 80.51
C TYR A 24 -40.02 -11.50 79.37
N VAL A 25 -40.14 -10.40 78.62
CA VAL A 25 -39.10 -9.91 77.70
C VAL A 25 -38.28 -8.89 78.49
N PRO A 26 -37.00 -9.14 78.78
CA PRO A 26 -36.14 -8.09 79.31
C PRO A 26 -35.90 -7.07 78.19
N LEU A 27 -36.10 -5.80 78.50
CA LEU A 27 -35.68 -4.68 77.65
C LEU A 27 -34.15 -4.66 77.58
N ASN A 28 -33.57 -5.34 76.60
CA ASN A 28 -32.19 -5.12 76.19
C ASN A 28 -32.14 -3.82 75.36
N ALA A 29 -31.91 -2.69 76.03
CA ALA A 29 -31.67 -1.39 75.41
C ALA A 29 -30.23 -1.21 74.85
N GLY A 30 -29.52 -2.31 74.58
CA GLY A 30 -28.12 -2.31 74.10
C GLY A 30 -27.89 -2.90 72.70
N ASP A 31 -28.86 -3.59 72.11
CA ASP A 31 -28.66 -4.39 70.87
C ASP A 31 -29.07 -3.63 69.59
N SER A 32 -29.98 -2.65 69.72
CA SER A 32 -30.45 -1.88 68.57
C SER A 32 -29.41 -0.90 68.04
N SER A 33 -28.56 -0.31 68.89
CA SER A 33 -27.50 0.62 68.46
C SER A 33 -26.37 -0.12 67.73
N GLU A 34 -25.93 -1.27 68.23
CA GLU A 34 -24.88 -2.07 67.59
C GLU A 34 -25.32 -2.61 66.22
N SER A 35 -26.58 -3.04 66.06
CA SER A 35 -27.09 -3.49 64.76
C SER A 35 -27.20 -2.36 63.73
N PHE A 36 -27.53 -1.14 64.17
CA PHE A 36 -27.65 0.04 63.32
C PHE A 36 -26.27 0.55 62.89
N ASP A 37 -25.29 0.52 63.79
CA ASP A 37 -23.90 0.86 63.50
C ASP A 37 -23.25 -0.15 62.55
N GLN A 38 -23.51 -1.46 62.71
CA GLN A 38 -23.05 -2.49 61.78
C GLN A 38 -23.69 -2.37 60.39
N ALA A 39 -24.99 -2.05 60.31
CA ALA A 39 -25.68 -1.81 59.04
C ALA A 39 -25.14 -0.57 58.33
N SER A 40 -24.89 0.51 59.09
CA SER A 40 -24.26 1.76 58.63
C SER A 40 -22.83 1.53 58.10
N GLU A 41 -22.00 0.78 58.82
CA GLU A 41 -20.65 0.44 58.38
C GLU A 41 -20.64 -0.44 57.13
N LYS A 42 -21.55 -1.40 57.03
CA LYS A 42 -21.69 -2.27 55.86
C LYS A 42 -22.10 -1.45 54.63
N GLN A 43 -23.06 -0.54 54.77
CA GLN A 43 -23.49 0.38 53.71
C GLN A 43 -22.38 1.38 53.32
N ARG A 44 -21.57 1.84 54.28
CA ARG A 44 -20.38 2.66 54.02
C ARG A 44 -19.30 1.88 53.27
N ARG A 45 -18.98 0.65 53.65
CA ARG A 45 -18.06 -0.23 52.90
C ARG A 45 -18.58 -0.55 51.49
N GLN A 46 -19.89 -0.77 51.34
CA GLN A 46 -20.49 -1.08 50.05
C GLN A 46 -20.48 0.14 49.10
N SER A 47 -20.77 1.34 49.61
CA SER A 47 -20.63 2.58 48.83
C SER A 47 -19.17 2.88 48.46
N TRP A 48 -18.21 2.67 49.36
CA TRP A 48 -16.78 2.82 49.09
C TRP A 48 -16.27 1.83 48.04
N THR A 49 -16.65 0.56 48.10
CA THR A 49 -16.28 -0.45 47.09
C THR A 49 -16.93 -0.18 45.73
N THR A 50 -18.15 0.36 45.71
CA THR A 50 -18.84 0.75 44.47
C THR A 50 -18.19 1.99 43.85
N ALA A 51 -17.87 3.00 44.66
CA ALA A 51 -17.13 4.19 44.23
C ALA A 51 -15.75 3.82 43.67
N GLN A 52 -15.02 2.92 44.35
CA GLN A 52 -13.71 2.44 43.91
C GLN A 52 -13.80 1.69 42.57
N LYS A 53 -14.82 0.84 42.38
CA LYS A 53 -15.07 0.18 41.09
C LYS A 53 -15.38 1.16 39.97
N LEU A 54 -16.19 2.19 40.23
CA LEU A 54 -16.49 3.25 39.26
C LEU A 54 -15.25 4.08 38.91
N LEU A 55 -14.39 4.35 39.90
CA LEU A 55 -13.13 5.07 39.72
C LEU A 55 -12.15 4.28 38.85
N TRP A 56 -11.98 2.98 39.13
CA TRP A 56 -11.18 2.09 38.29
C TRP A 56 -11.75 1.96 36.87
N ALA A 57 -13.07 1.85 36.71
CA ALA A 57 -13.71 1.81 35.40
C ALA A 57 -13.51 3.12 34.62
N GLY A 58 -13.58 4.27 35.28
CA GLY A 58 -13.30 5.57 34.66
C GLY A 58 -11.83 5.71 34.22
N VAL A 59 -10.89 5.24 35.06
CA VAL A 59 -9.46 5.23 34.72
C VAL A 59 -9.19 4.30 33.54
N THR A 60 -9.75 3.07 33.53
CA THR A 60 -9.55 2.15 32.41
C THR A 60 -10.12 2.68 31.11
N LEU A 61 -11.35 3.22 31.11
CA LEU A 61 -11.94 3.87 29.94
C LEU A 61 -11.09 5.03 29.43
N SER A 62 -10.56 5.87 30.34
CA SER A 62 -9.69 6.99 29.97
C SER A 62 -8.37 6.50 29.37
N THR A 63 -7.75 5.46 29.93
CA THR A 63 -6.52 4.88 29.38
C THR A 63 -6.73 4.25 28.02
N ILE A 64 -7.85 3.55 27.80
CA ILE A 64 -8.20 2.99 26.48
C ILE A 64 -8.41 4.12 25.47
N ALA A 65 -9.16 5.16 25.82
CA ALA A 65 -9.38 6.31 24.95
C ALA A 65 -8.06 6.99 24.55
N VAL A 66 -7.15 7.20 25.53
CA VAL A 66 -5.82 7.76 25.28
C VAL A 66 -4.99 6.83 24.40
N LEU A 67 -4.97 5.51 24.67
CA LEU A 67 -4.27 4.53 23.84
C LEU A 67 -4.81 4.51 22.41
N THR A 68 -6.13 4.51 22.21
CA THR A 68 -6.73 4.57 20.88
C THR A 68 -6.44 5.87 20.16
N ALA A 69 -6.41 7.00 20.88
CA ALA A 69 -6.06 8.29 20.30
C ALA A 69 -4.58 8.34 19.93
N VAL A 70 -3.68 7.84 20.79
CA VAL A 70 -2.25 7.73 20.49
C VAL A 70 -2.04 6.81 19.30
N ILE A 71 -2.68 5.63 19.26
CA ILE A 71 -2.61 4.71 18.13
C ILE A 71 -3.15 5.38 16.85
N ALA A 72 -4.30 6.06 16.90
CA ALA A 72 -4.84 6.76 15.73
C ALA A 72 -3.95 7.93 15.27
N LEU A 73 -3.25 8.59 16.20
CA LEU A 73 -2.30 9.66 15.90
C LEU A 73 -0.92 9.14 15.44
N THR A 74 -0.55 7.91 15.81
CA THR A 74 0.72 7.28 15.41
C THR A 74 0.60 6.37 14.21
N ILE A 75 -0.60 5.85 13.90
CA ILE A 75 -0.89 5.22 12.61
C ILE A 75 -0.85 6.33 11.57
N GLN A 76 0.32 6.50 10.95
CA GLN A 76 0.47 7.37 9.82
C GLN A 76 -0.49 6.90 8.71
N PRO A 77 -1.17 7.82 7.99
CA PRO A 77 -1.81 7.44 6.73
C PRO A 77 -0.76 6.72 5.88
N SER A 78 -1.19 5.68 5.17
CA SER A 78 -0.34 4.83 4.33
C SER A 78 0.73 5.69 3.65
N CYS A 79 2.01 5.55 4.03
CA CYS A 79 3.10 6.43 3.59
C CYS A 79 3.16 6.58 2.05
N ILE A 80 2.61 5.59 1.33
CA ILE A 80 2.43 5.60 -0.12
C ILE A 80 1.67 6.81 -0.64
N SER A 81 0.67 7.34 0.08
CA SER A 81 -0.10 8.51 -0.37
C SER A 81 0.69 9.81 -0.31
N GLN A 82 1.83 9.83 0.38
CA GLN A 82 2.74 10.99 0.42
C GLN A 82 3.73 10.98 -0.75
N VAL A 83 3.93 9.82 -1.39
CA VAL A 83 4.98 9.60 -2.40
C VAL A 83 4.45 9.02 -3.71
N ALA A 84 3.14 8.91 -3.87
CA ALA A 84 2.51 8.39 -5.07
C ALA A 84 1.15 9.05 -5.30
N GLN A 85 0.84 9.32 -6.56
CA GLN A 85 -0.49 9.76 -6.97
C GLN A 85 -1.47 8.58 -6.96
N PRO A 86 -2.77 8.83 -6.73
CA PRO A 86 -3.78 7.80 -6.89
C PRO A 86 -3.72 7.21 -8.30
N SER A 87 -3.85 5.89 -8.40
CA SER A 87 -3.85 5.20 -9.68
C SER A 87 -4.60 3.88 -9.55
N PRO A 88 -5.07 3.30 -10.68
CA PRO A 88 -5.67 1.97 -10.70
C PRO A 88 -4.78 0.89 -10.08
N LEU A 89 -3.47 1.03 -10.24
CA LEU A 89 -2.51 0.10 -9.68
C LEU A 89 -2.55 0.10 -8.14
N LEU A 90 -2.62 1.28 -7.52
CA LEU A 90 -2.71 1.40 -6.06
C LEU A 90 -4.09 1.03 -5.50
N HIS A 91 -5.12 1.05 -6.35
CA HIS A 91 -6.44 0.58 -5.98
C HIS A 91 -6.54 -0.95 -6.04
N ASP A 92 -5.96 -1.55 -7.09
CA ASP A 92 -6.07 -2.98 -7.37
C ASP A 92 -5.07 -3.84 -6.58
N LEU A 93 -3.94 -3.25 -6.15
CA LEU A 93 -2.85 -3.96 -5.47
C LEU A 93 -2.56 -3.36 -4.10
N GLU A 94 -2.38 -4.24 -3.12
CA GLU A 94 -1.66 -3.89 -1.90
C GLU A 94 -0.15 -3.99 -2.18
N ILE A 95 0.48 -2.86 -2.48
CA ILE A 95 1.90 -2.82 -2.84
C ILE A 95 2.77 -3.36 -1.70
N THR A 96 3.45 -4.47 -1.98
CA THR A 96 4.41 -5.04 -1.04
C THR A 96 5.81 -4.45 -1.24
N TYR A 97 6.64 -4.55 -0.20
CA TYR A 97 8.01 -4.08 -0.20
C TYR A 97 8.94 -5.21 0.24
N HIS A 98 10.16 -5.22 -0.29
CA HIS A 98 11.19 -6.17 0.11
C HIS A 98 12.55 -5.47 0.23
N ASN A 99 13.45 -6.07 1.00
CA ASN A 99 14.83 -5.60 1.08
C ASN A 99 15.65 -6.22 -0.06
N GLN A 100 16.31 -5.37 -0.84
CA GLN A 100 17.17 -5.76 -1.93
C GLN A 100 18.60 -5.28 -1.64
N LEU A 101 19.55 -6.21 -1.67
CA LEU A 101 20.97 -5.87 -1.77
C LEU A 101 21.29 -5.66 -3.24
N TYR A 102 21.74 -4.45 -3.62
CA TYR A 102 22.13 -4.21 -5.00
C TYR A 102 23.38 -5.01 -5.35
N ASN A 103 23.37 -5.65 -6.52
CA ASN A 103 24.59 -6.22 -7.10
C ASN A 103 25.36 -5.11 -7.82
N GLY A 104 26.11 -4.34 -7.04
CA GLY A 104 26.90 -3.20 -7.49
C GLY A 104 28.33 -3.58 -7.91
N SER A 105 28.61 -4.87 -8.14
CA SER A 105 29.97 -5.33 -8.47
C SER A 105 30.50 -4.61 -9.71
N PHE A 106 31.53 -3.77 -9.55
CA PHE A 106 31.95 -2.86 -10.61
C PHE A 106 32.45 -3.59 -11.87
N LEU A 107 33.38 -4.53 -11.72
CA LEU A 107 33.98 -5.27 -12.84
C LEU A 107 33.22 -6.54 -13.23
N LYS A 108 32.31 -7.03 -12.38
CA LYS A 108 31.55 -8.26 -12.64
C LYS A 108 30.20 -7.91 -13.25
N GLU A 109 30.06 -8.20 -14.53
CA GLU A 109 28.82 -7.98 -15.25
C GLU A 109 27.73 -8.99 -14.85
N ASN A 110 26.49 -8.54 -14.97
CA ASN A 110 25.30 -9.38 -14.92
C ASN A 110 24.62 -9.38 -16.31
N VAL A 111 23.51 -10.11 -16.45
CA VAL A 111 22.84 -10.27 -17.75
C VAL A 111 22.39 -8.94 -18.38
N TYR A 112 22.07 -7.93 -17.57
CA TYR A 112 21.62 -6.61 -18.04
C TYR A 112 22.75 -5.70 -18.51
N ARG A 113 24.01 -6.04 -18.16
CA ARG A 113 25.22 -5.26 -18.45
C ARG A 113 26.07 -5.82 -19.59
N GLY A 114 25.67 -6.95 -20.17
CA GLY A 114 26.38 -7.55 -21.29
C GLY A 114 26.37 -6.68 -22.56
N SER A 115 27.23 -7.03 -23.51
CA SER A 115 27.27 -6.42 -24.83
C SER A 115 25.93 -6.51 -25.58
N ALA A 116 25.73 -5.64 -26.57
CA ALA A 116 24.57 -5.71 -27.44
C ALA A 116 24.39 -7.11 -28.04
N GLY A 117 23.16 -7.63 -27.96
CA GLY A 117 22.82 -8.94 -28.52
C GLY A 117 21.70 -9.67 -27.78
N PRO A 118 21.31 -10.85 -28.30
CA PRO A 118 20.04 -11.50 -27.94
C PRO A 118 19.88 -11.83 -26.46
N LYS A 119 20.97 -12.22 -25.78
CA LYS A 119 20.93 -12.58 -24.36
C LYS A 119 20.61 -11.39 -23.46
N THR A 120 21.27 -10.26 -23.71
CA THR A 120 21.04 -9.04 -22.94
C THR A 120 19.68 -8.44 -23.31
N ASP A 121 19.31 -8.44 -24.58
CA ASP A 121 18.01 -7.95 -25.02
C ASP A 121 16.87 -8.76 -24.41
N ALA A 122 16.92 -10.09 -24.42
CA ALA A 122 15.90 -10.93 -23.78
C ALA A 122 15.74 -10.65 -22.28
N ALA A 123 16.83 -10.34 -21.58
CA ALA A 123 16.76 -9.96 -20.17
C ALA A 123 16.06 -8.60 -19.99
N TRP A 124 16.37 -7.61 -20.83
CA TRP A 124 15.68 -6.31 -20.80
C TRP A 124 14.21 -6.44 -21.20
N GLU A 125 13.88 -7.23 -22.22
CA GLU A 125 12.49 -7.51 -22.61
C GLU A 125 11.67 -8.12 -21.47
N ALA A 126 12.28 -9.04 -20.70
CA ALA A 126 11.63 -9.65 -19.54
C ALA A 126 11.27 -8.64 -18.43
N LEU A 127 11.85 -7.44 -18.42
CA LEU A 127 11.46 -6.37 -17.50
C LEU A 127 10.17 -5.65 -17.94
N GLY A 128 9.61 -5.96 -19.10
CA GLY A 128 8.41 -5.29 -19.62
C GLY A 128 8.70 -3.91 -20.23
N VAL A 129 9.93 -3.69 -20.72
CA VAL A 129 10.35 -2.42 -21.36
C VAL A 129 9.59 -2.10 -22.65
N ASN A 130 8.89 -3.06 -23.23
CA ASN A 130 8.05 -2.88 -24.42
C ASN A 130 6.58 -3.23 -24.15
N TYR A 131 6.14 -3.17 -22.90
CA TYR A 131 4.72 -3.28 -22.61
C TYR A 131 3.96 -2.10 -23.24
N ARG A 132 2.81 -2.42 -23.83
CA ARG A 132 1.87 -1.46 -24.37
C ARG A 132 1.12 -0.76 -23.23
N ALA A 133 0.38 0.28 -23.58
CA ALA A 133 -0.53 0.96 -22.65
C ALA A 133 -1.45 -0.04 -21.96
N ALA A 134 -1.67 0.13 -20.66
CA ALA A 134 -2.73 -0.54 -19.93
C ALA A 134 -4.04 0.23 -20.08
N VAL A 135 -5.18 -0.46 -19.91
CA VAL A 135 -6.49 0.19 -19.87
C VAL A 135 -6.81 0.68 -18.47
N VAL A 136 -7.00 1.99 -18.31
CA VAL A 136 -7.52 2.61 -17.09
C VAL A 136 -9.05 2.74 -17.19
N PRO A 137 -9.81 2.13 -16.27
CA PRO A 137 -11.26 2.25 -16.26
C PRO A 137 -11.72 3.70 -16.08
N GLU A 138 -12.82 4.08 -16.73
CA GLU A 138 -13.41 5.43 -16.63
C GLU A 138 -13.64 5.86 -15.18
N ALA A 139 -14.12 4.94 -14.34
CA ALA A 139 -14.41 5.18 -12.93
C ALA A 139 -13.17 5.54 -12.08
N GLN A 140 -11.97 5.29 -12.60
CA GLN A 140 -10.70 5.56 -11.91
C GLN A 140 -9.86 6.63 -12.61
N ALA A 141 -10.28 7.10 -13.79
CA ALA A 141 -9.52 7.97 -14.66
C ALA A 141 -9.25 9.35 -14.03
N GLU A 142 -10.27 10.00 -13.47
CA GLU A 142 -10.14 11.33 -12.88
C GLU A 142 -9.18 11.31 -11.68
N ALA A 143 -9.29 10.30 -10.80
CA ALA A 143 -8.39 10.12 -9.68
C ALA A 143 -6.93 9.89 -10.12
N ALA A 144 -6.73 9.27 -11.29
CA ALA A 144 -5.43 9.06 -11.92
C ALA A 144 -4.93 10.25 -12.76
N GLY A 145 -5.60 11.40 -12.70
CA GLY A 145 -5.22 12.62 -13.42
C GLY A 145 -5.58 12.61 -14.92
N MET A 146 -6.43 11.68 -15.36
CA MET A 146 -6.92 11.61 -16.74
C MET A 146 -8.23 12.38 -16.87
N SER A 147 -8.12 13.60 -17.37
CA SER A 147 -9.29 14.42 -17.70
C SER A 147 -9.98 13.94 -18.97
N ARG A 148 -11.20 14.43 -19.20
CA ARG A 148 -11.96 14.17 -20.43
C ARG A 148 -11.26 14.62 -21.72
N ASP A 149 -10.24 15.47 -21.66
CA ASP A 149 -9.46 15.89 -22.84
C ASP A 149 -8.44 14.83 -23.29
N LYS A 150 -8.26 13.76 -22.51
CA LYS A 150 -7.33 12.69 -22.86
C LYS A 150 -7.95 11.73 -23.86
N VAL A 151 -7.08 11.07 -24.61
CA VAL A 151 -7.45 10.03 -25.57
C VAL A 151 -8.19 8.91 -24.84
N ARG A 152 -9.29 8.45 -25.44
CA ARG A 152 -10.10 7.35 -24.92
C ARG A 152 -10.16 6.19 -25.89
N ILE A 153 -10.37 5.01 -25.34
CA ILE A 153 -10.74 3.82 -26.10
C ILE A 153 -12.22 3.94 -26.49
N SER A 154 -12.57 3.49 -27.69
CA SER A 154 -13.96 3.50 -28.17
C SER A 154 -14.86 2.66 -27.26
N PRO A 155 -16.09 3.11 -26.93
CA PRO A 155 -17.02 2.34 -26.11
C PRO A 155 -17.30 0.92 -26.62
N GLU A 156 -17.19 0.69 -27.94
CA GLU A 156 -17.37 -0.63 -28.55
C GLU A 156 -16.31 -1.66 -28.11
N PHE A 157 -15.13 -1.19 -27.67
CA PHE A 157 -14.04 -2.02 -27.16
C PHE A 157 -13.92 -1.95 -25.63
N GLY A 158 -14.96 -1.47 -24.94
CA GLY A 158 -15.03 -1.41 -23.47
C GLY A 158 -14.67 -0.05 -22.85
N GLY A 159 -14.25 0.93 -23.65
CA GLY A 159 -13.97 2.28 -23.17
C GLY A 159 -12.75 2.41 -22.25
N GLY A 160 -12.65 3.54 -21.54
CA GLY A 160 -11.53 3.88 -20.67
C GLY A 160 -10.38 4.58 -21.38
N TYR A 161 -9.23 4.66 -20.70
CA TYR A 161 -8.08 5.45 -21.15
C TYR A 161 -6.85 4.55 -21.33
N PRO A 162 -6.17 4.58 -22.48
CA PRO A 162 -4.89 3.90 -22.64
C PRO A 162 -3.80 4.69 -21.91
N ALA A 163 -3.10 4.06 -20.98
CA ALA A 163 -2.01 4.70 -20.24
C ALA A 163 -0.88 3.74 -19.90
N ASN A 164 0.36 4.23 -19.96
CA ASN A 164 1.53 3.45 -19.57
C ASN A 164 1.77 3.58 -18.05
N VAL A 165 2.26 2.50 -17.43
CA VAL A 165 2.81 2.58 -16.07
C VAL A 165 4.14 3.30 -16.14
N GLU A 166 4.25 4.49 -15.54
CA GLU A 166 5.43 5.35 -15.65
C GLU A 166 6.74 4.64 -15.30
N GLY A 167 6.76 3.83 -14.23
CA GLY A 167 7.95 3.06 -13.85
C GLY A 167 8.46 2.10 -14.93
N LEU A 168 7.56 1.49 -15.72
CA LEU A 168 7.94 0.64 -16.85
C LEU A 168 8.36 1.48 -18.05
N HIS A 169 7.74 2.64 -18.26
CA HIS A 169 8.18 3.59 -19.27
C HIS A 169 9.57 4.17 -18.95
N HIS A 170 9.92 4.39 -17.68
CA HIS A 170 11.27 4.77 -17.28
C HIS A 170 12.30 3.67 -17.60
N LEU A 171 11.93 2.39 -17.43
CA LEU A 171 12.78 1.28 -17.86
C LEU A 171 12.90 1.18 -19.38
N HIS A 172 11.83 1.49 -20.13
CA HIS A 172 11.88 1.65 -21.59
C HIS A 172 12.88 2.73 -21.99
N CYS A 173 12.78 3.92 -21.39
CA CYS A 173 13.72 5.03 -21.60
C CYS A 173 15.16 4.61 -21.30
N LEU A 174 15.39 3.94 -20.17
CA LEU A 174 16.71 3.46 -19.79
C LEU A 174 17.26 2.40 -20.77
N ASN A 175 16.42 1.51 -21.29
CA ASN A 175 16.81 0.54 -22.31
C ASN A 175 17.20 1.23 -23.63
N LEU A 176 16.45 2.25 -24.06
CA LEU A 176 16.80 3.03 -25.25
C LEU A 176 18.14 3.76 -25.08
N LEU A 177 18.42 4.31 -23.90
CA LEU A 177 19.72 4.90 -23.57
C LEU A 177 20.83 3.87 -23.66
N ARG A 178 20.64 2.67 -23.07
CA ARG A 178 21.59 1.55 -23.18
C ARG A 178 21.87 1.20 -24.64
N GLN A 179 20.84 1.06 -25.46
CA GLN A 179 20.97 0.74 -26.88
C GLN A 179 21.71 1.83 -27.66
N SER A 180 21.60 3.09 -27.20
CA SER A 180 22.17 4.26 -27.84
C SER A 180 23.58 4.64 -27.34
N LEU A 181 24.16 3.87 -26.41
CA LEU A 181 25.56 4.02 -26.02
C LEU A 181 26.46 3.83 -27.24
N TYR A 182 27.57 4.57 -27.33
CA TYR A 182 28.43 4.60 -28.52
C TYR A 182 28.92 3.20 -28.95
N TYR A 183 29.11 2.27 -28.01
CA TYR A 183 29.55 0.90 -28.26
C TYR A 183 28.41 -0.08 -28.60
N ASN A 184 27.16 0.37 -28.53
CA ASN A 184 25.96 -0.41 -28.82
C ASN A 184 25.21 0.12 -30.05
N PHE A 185 25.37 1.40 -30.37
CA PHE A 185 24.54 2.12 -31.33
C PHE A 185 24.53 1.50 -32.73
N GLU A 186 25.71 1.17 -33.29
CA GLU A 186 25.80 0.60 -34.65
C GLU A 186 25.01 -0.73 -34.77
N HIS A 187 25.02 -1.55 -33.71
CA HIS A 187 24.27 -2.80 -33.69
C HIS A 187 22.76 -2.56 -33.77
N TYR A 188 22.21 -1.71 -32.90
CA TYR A 188 20.76 -1.47 -32.87
C TYR A 188 20.27 -0.63 -34.05
N GLN A 189 21.10 0.28 -34.55
CA GLN A 189 20.83 1.00 -35.79
C GLN A 189 20.72 0.01 -36.96
N ALA A 190 21.65 -0.94 -37.09
CA ALA A 190 21.61 -1.96 -38.14
C ALA A 190 20.41 -2.91 -38.02
N LEU A 191 19.96 -3.21 -36.79
CA LEU A 191 18.74 -4.01 -36.57
C LEU A 191 17.47 -3.30 -37.05
N GLY A 192 17.42 -1.95 -36.99
CA GLY A 192 16.30 -1.16 -37.49
C GLY A 192 14.96 -1.52 -36.83
N LYS A 193 14.94 -1.72 -35.51
CA LYS A 193 13.74 -2.08 -34.73
C LYS A 193 13.40 -1.00 -33.70
N GLY A 194 12.14 -0.97 -33.26
CA GLY A 194 11.67 -0.05 -32.22
C GLY A 194 11.96 1.40 -32.60
N ALA A 195 12.59 2.16 -31.70
CA ALA A 195 12.97 3.54 -31.95
C ALA A 195 13.85 3.71 -33.22
N PHE A 196 14.73 2.74 -33.50
CA PHE A 196 15.68 2.78 -34.63
C PHE A 196 15.05 2.53 -36.00
N MET A 197 13.74 2.25 -36.08
CA MET A 197 12.99 2.30 -37.34
C MET A 197 12.84 3.74 -37.87
N ASN A 198 12.97 4.72 -36.98
CA ASN A 198 12.83 6.13 -37.33
C ASN A 198 14.12 6.71 -37.92
N PRO A 199 14.02 7.84 -38.65
CA PRO A 199 15.20 8.56 -39.12
C PRO A 199 16.14 8.98 -37.97
N PRO A 200 17.46 9.08 -38.20
CA PRO A 200 18.44 9.36 -37.14
C PRO A 200 18.13 10.59 -36.28
N HIS A 201 17.59 11.66 -36.87
CA HIS A 201 17.23 12.87 -36.12
C HIS A 201 16.07 12.66 -35.14
N ILE A 202 15.11 11.78 -35.46
CA ILE A 202 14.01 11.42 -34.56
C ILE A 202 14.53 10.51 -33.45
N VAL A 203 15.40 9.55 -33.76
CA VAL A 203 16.06 8.71 -32.75
C VAL A 203 16.82 9.58 -31.76
N GLN A 204 17.59 10.56 -32.24
CA GLN A 204 18.30 11.50 -31.38
C GLN A 204 17.34 12.24 -30.43
N LYS A 205 16.23 12.78 -30.94
CA LYS A 205 15.22 13.47 -30.10
C LYS A 205 14.63 12.53 -29.05
N HIS A 206 14.26 11.32 -29.45
CA HIS A 206 13.72 10.31 -28.54
C HIS A 206 14.71 9.96 -27.43
N VAL A 207 15.98 9.68 -27.78
CA VAL A 207 17.06 9.40 -26.82
C VAL A 207 17.25 10.55 -25.84
N THR A 208 17.29 11.80 -26.31
CA THR A 208 17.46 12.97 -25.44
C THR A 208 16.24 13.24 -24.54
N HIS A 209 15.03 12.94 -25.03
CA HIS A 209 13.82 12.99 -24.22
C HIS A 209 13.85 11.92 -23.12
N CYS A 210 14.16 10.68 -23.47
CA CYS A 210 14.32 9.58 -22.51
C CYS A 210 15.38 9.87 -21.44
N LEU A 211 16.50 10.49 -21.83
CA LEU A 211 17.52 10.95 -20.89
C LEU A 211 16.95 11.91 -19.86
N ASP A 212 16.20 12.92 -20.31
CA ASP A 212 15.64 13.93 -19.41
C ASP A 212 14.53 13.37 -18.52
N ILE A 213 13.66 12.50 -19.04
CA ILE A 213 12.63 11.82 -18.24
C ILE A 213 13.25 10.99 -17.11
N VAL A 214 14.29 10.19 -17.39
CA VAL A 214 14.98 9.41 -16.36
C VAL A 214 15.67 10.33 -15.34
N ARG A 215 16.29 11.44 -15.78
CA ARG A 215 16.85 12.44 -14.87
C ARG A 215 15.79 13.03 -13.94
N GLN A 216 14.63 13.44 -14.48
CA GLN A 216 13.52 13.98 -13.70
C GLN A 216 13.03 12.98 -12.66
N GLN A 217 12.85 11.71 -13.05
CA GLN A 217 12.45 10.65 -12.13
C GLN A 217 13.46 10.47 -10.99
N LEU A 218 14.75 10.39 -11.31
CA LEU A 218 15.81 10.22 -10.30
C LEU A 218 15.88 11.40 -9.31
N MET A 219 15.55 12.61 -9.76
CA MET A 219 15.46 13.79 -8.89
C MET A 219 14.16 13.84 -8.08
N CYS A 220 13.05 13.39 -8.65
CA CYS A 220 11.73 13.39 -8.00
C CYS A 220 11.69 12.44 -6.80
N THR A 221 12.25 11.24 -6.94
CA THR A 221 12.25 10.20 -5.89
C THR A 221 13.61 10.06 -5.22
N VAL A 222 14.49 11.05 -5.34
CA VAL A 222 15.91 11.03 -4.95
C VAL A 222 16.22 10.06 -3.82
N ASP A 223 17.12 9.10 -4.09
CA ASP A 223 17.57 8.14 -3.09
C ASP A 223 18.45 8.85 -2.05
N VAL A 224 18.10 8.69 -0.78
CA VAL A 224 18.81 9.27 0.37
C VAL A 224 19.76 8.27 1.04
N GLY A 225 19.90 7.08 0.48
CA GLY A 225 20.88 6.07 0.89
C GLY A 225 22.32 6.54 0.70
N LEU A 226 23.21 6.04 1.55
CA LEU A 226 24.64 6.34 1.49
C LEU A 226 25.41 5.13 0.99
N LEU A 227 26.40 5.38 0.15
CA LEU A 227 27.39 4.41 -0.30
C LEU A 227 28.75 4.79 0.25
N GLY A 228 29.44 3.81 0.84
CA GLY A 228 30.71 3.99 1.51
C GLY A 228 31.90 3.59 0.64
N GLN A 229 33.04 3.43 1.29
CA GLN A 229 34.26 2.90 0.68
C GLN A 229 34.73 1.65 1.43
N VAL A 230 35.38 0.76 0.70
CA VAL A 230 36.06 -0.45 1.18
C VAL A 230 37.51 -0.44 0.73
N TRP A 231 38.37 -1.19 1.43
CA TRP A 231 39.74 -1.41 0.97
C TRP A 231 39.77 -2.42 -0.16
N TYR A 232 40.31 -2.03 -1.30
CA TYR A 232 40.54 -2.88 -2.46
C TYR A 232 42.05 -3.01 -2.70
N GLN A 233 42.52 -4.21 -3.01
CA GLN A 233 43.90 -4.46 -3.43
C GLN A 233 43.92 -4.68 -4.95
N PRO A 234 44.33 -3.68 -5.76
CA PRO A 234 44.53 -3.87 -7.18
C PRO A 234 45.61 -4.93 -7.43
N PRO A 235 45.45 -5.82 -8.44
CA PRO A 235 46.42 -6.87 -8.75
C PRO A 235 47.82 -6.34 -9.09
N ASP A 236 47.90 -5.11 -9.58
CA ASP A 236 49.10 -4.43 -10.07
C ASP A 236 49.72 -3.46 -9.05
N LYS A 237 49.13 -3.33 -7.84
CA LYS A 237 49.63 -2.43 -6.80
C LYS A 237 50.11 -3.18 -5.57
N GLN A 238 51.07 -2.59 -4.87
CA GLN A 238 51.65 -3.16 -3.64
C GLN A 238 50.79 -2.90 -2.39
N TYR A 239 50.00 -1.82 -2.38
CA TYR A 239 49.22 -1.41 -1.23
C TYR A 239 47.73 -1.31 -1.59
N PRO A 240 46.81 -1.52 -0.62
CA PRO A 240 45.39 -1.31 -0.84
C PRO A 240 45.06 0.17 -1.07
N GLU A 241 43.97 0.41 -1.79
CA GLU A 241 43.37 1.73 -1.98
C GLU A 241 41.89 1.71 -1.62
N ALA A 242 41.35 2.88 -1.29
CA ALA A 242 39.92 3.04 -1.03
C ALA A 242 39.15 2.93 -2.35
N PHE A 243 38.13 2.08 -2.38
CA PHE A 243 37.23 1.91 -3.52
C PHE A 243 35.78 2.01 -3.08
N VAL A 244 34.92 2.56 -3.91
CA VAL A 244 33.50 2.76 -3.59
C VAL A 244 32.76 1.43 -3.55
N ASP A 245 32.01 1.19 -2.47
CA ASP A 245 31.15 0.01 -2.36
C ASP A 245 29.72 0.33 -2.80
N PHE A 246 29.38 -0.13 -4.00
CA PHE A 246 28.05 0.02 -4.59
C PHE A 246 27.04 -1.04 -4.11
N ASN A 247 27.43 -1.96 -3.22
CA ASN A 247 26.54 -3.01 -2.72
C ASN A 247 25.75 -2.53 -1.50
N THR A 248 24.84 -1.59 -1.72
CA THR A 248 23.98 -1.01 -0.68
C THR A 248 22.64 -1.75 -0.57
N LYS A 249 22.06 -1.74 0.63
CA LYS A 249 20.74 -2.32 0.92
C LYS A 249 19.67 -1.26 0.71
N HIS A 250 18.59 -1.64 0.03
CA HIS A 250 17.45 -0.77 -0.24
C HIS A 250 16.15 -1.49 0.11
N THR A 251 15.11 -0.72 0.39
CA THR A 251 13.75 -1.23 0.49
C THR A 251 13.03 -0.85 -0.80
N CYS A 252 12.68 -1.85 -1.60
CA CYS A 252 12.12 -1.68 -2.94
C CYS A 252 10.64 -2.05 -2.94
N ARG A 253 9.83 -1.30 -3.69
CA ARG A 253 8.49 -1.76 -4.09
C ARG A 253 8.65 -3.07 -4.86
N ASN A 254 7.70 -3.99 -4.70
CA ASN A 254 7.71 -5.23 -5.45
C ASN A 254 7.48 -4.95 -6.94
N PHE A 255 8.58 -4.99 -7.69
CA PHE A 255 8.60 -4.74 -9.12
C PHE A 255 7.77 -5.78 -9.89
N ASP A 256 7.80 -7.05 -9.47
CA ASP A 256 7.11 -8.12 -10.18
C ASP A 256 5.59 -7.98 -10.10
N GLU A 257 5.05 -7.53 -8.97
CA GLU A 257 3.61 -7.23 -8.82
C GLU A 257 3.17 -6.10 -9.76
N VAL A 258 3.94 -5.01 -9.81
CA VAL A 258 3.69 -3.86 -10.69
C VAL A 258 3.77 -4.29 -12.16
N ARG A 259 4.81 -5.05 -12.52
CA ARG A 259 5.01 -5.57 -13.87
C ARG A 259 3.87 -6.50 -14.27
N GLU A 260 3.47 -7.41 -13.40
CA GLU A 260 2.40 -8.36 -13.69
C GLU A 260 1.05 -7.67 -13.88
N TRP A 261 0.74 -6.68 -13.04
CA TRP A 261 -0.47 -5.87 -13.18
C TRP A 261 -0.55 -5.19 -14.55
N ALA A 262 0.56 -4.62 -15.01
CA ALA A 262 0.65 -4.01 -16.33
C ALA A 262 0.54 -5.07 -17.44
N ARG A 263 1.24 -6.20 -17.30
CA ARG A 263 1.32 -7.26 -18.32
C ARG A 263 -0.06 -7.74 -18.77
N VAL A 264 -0.96 -7.99 -17.83
CA VAL A 264 -2.30 -8.57 -18.10
C VAL A 264 -3.34 -7.55 -18.53
N ARG A 265 -3.02 -6.24 -18.45
CA ARG A 265 -3.95 -5.14 -18.76
C ARG A 265 -3.61 -4.39 -20.04
N GLN A 266 -2.59 -4.85 -20.77
CA GLN A 266 -2.16 -4.23 -22.02
C GLN A 266 -3.30 -4.18 -23.02
N VAL A 267 -3.38 -3.08 -23.76
CA VAL A 267 -4.18 -2.98 -24.98
C VAL A 267 -3.76 -4.08 -25.98
N PRO A 268 -4.64 -4.43 -26.94
CA PRO A 268 -4.32 -5.40 -27.98
C PRO A 268 -3.01 -5.05 -28.70
N GLU A 269 -2.28 -6.08 -29.15
CA GLU A 269 -1.04 -5.89 -29.93
C GLU A 269 -1.30 -5.20 -31.26
N GLU A 270 -2.39 -5.60 -31.91
CA GLU A 270 -2.87 -5.02 -33.16
C GLU A 270 -4.29 -4.47 -32.93
N PRO A 271 -4.43 -3.25 -32.37
CA PRO A 271 -5.73 -2.66 -32.16
C PRO A 271 -6.41 -2.35 -33.51
N PRO A 272 -7.74 -2.54 -33.62
CA PRO A 272 -8.52 -2.07 -34.76
C PRO A 272 -8.34 -0.55 -35.03
N ARG A 273 -8.62 -0.10 -36.25
CA ARG A 273 -8.44 1.32 -36.64
C ARG A 273 -9.31 2.28 -35.82
N ASP A 274 -10.47 1.82 -35.39
CA ASP A 274 -11.46 2.51 -34.57
C ASP A 274 -11.28 2.27 -33.05
N TYR A 275 -10.18 1.62 -32.64
CA TYR A 275 -9.93 1.32 -31.22
C TYR A 275 -9.90 2.56 -30.34
N LEU A 276 -9.37 3.67 -30.84
CA LEU A 276 -9.40 4.97 -30.17
C LEU A 276 -10.61 5.77 -30.63
N ALA A 277 -11.35 6.34 -29.68
CA ALA A 277 -12.45 7.22 -30.00
C ALA A 277 -11.92 8.50 -30.68
N PRO A 278 -12.62 9.05 -31.69
CA PRO A 278 -12.29 10.36 -32.23
C PRO A 278 -12.48 11.44 -31.15
N PRO A 279 -11.79 12.60 -31.28
CA PRO A 279 -12.00 13.70 -30.35
C PRO A 279 -13.46 14.17 -30.30
N GLU A 280 -13.98 14.39 -29.09
CA GLU A 280 -15.30 14.99 -28.86
C GLU A 280 -15.25 16.51 -29.03
N GLU A 281 -16.41 17.11 -29.32
CA GLU A 281 -16.55 18.57 -29.37
C GLU A 281 -16.14 19.19 -28.03
N GLY A 282 -15.28 20.22 -28.09
CA GLY A 282 -14.77 20.93 -26.92
C GLY A 282 -13.51 20.31 -26.30
N GLN A 283 -13.06 19.13 -26.74
CA GLN A 283 -11.79 18.58 -26.26
C GLN A 283 -10.60 19.39 -26.77
N ARG A 284 -9.60 19.57 -25.91
CA ARG A 284 -8.36 20.27 -26.28
C ARG A 284 -7.50 19.43 -27.24
N ILE A 285 -7.24 19.99 -28.43
CA ILE A 285 -6.27 19.47 -29.40
C ILE A 285 -5.01 20.34 -29.34
N TRP A 286 -3.84 19.71 -29.21
CA TRP A 286 -2.55 20.39 -29.16
C TRP A 286 -2.01 20.64 -30.56
N ASN A 287 -1.45 21.84 -30.79
CA ASN A 287 -0.82 22.19 -32.07
C ASN A 287 0.64 21.72 -32.17
N GLU A 288 1.20 21.26 -31.06
CA GLU A 288 2.56 20.74 -30.94
C GLU A 288 2.52 19.47 -30.08
N ILE A 289 3.49 18.58 -30.28
CA ILE A 289 3.64 17.39 -29.44
C ILE A 289 4.16 17.88 -28.07
N PRO A 290 3.39 17.67 -26.99
CA PRO A 290 3.77 18.12 -25.65
C PRO A 290 4.97 17.36 -25.08
#